data_AF-A0A935I034-F1
#
_entry.id   AF-A0A935I034-F1
#
_cell.length_a   1.000
_cell.length_b   1.000
_cell.length_c   1.000
_cell.angle_alpha   90.00
_cell.angle_beta   90.00
_cell.angle_gamma   90.00
#
_symmetry.space_group_name_H-M   'P 1'
#
loop_
_entity.id
_entity.type
_entity.pdbx_description
1 polymer ?
#
loop_
_entity_poly.entity_id
_entity_poly.type
_entity_poly.pdbx_seq_one_letter_code
_entity_poly.pdbx_strand_id
1 'polypeptide(L)'
;MNIDASNLSFTSNGGASTTMLVTGGANSGVAMTTAGAGTITMTGPTDVTGATTINTTGTANTTLGNTGVGATTVTLNAGTTGDIVLGGVDADAAPTEFLTITAGNQVRRSSMSGTALEGLVFSAGAYRLGGTTNVANPFLTSRFVNIDASNLSFTSNGGASTTMLVTGGANSGVAMTTAGTGTIGLTGPTNVNTQRRYCQHNDR
;
A
#
# COMPACT_ATOMS: atom_id res chain seq x y z
N MET A 1 -28.63 50.69 7.76
CA MET A 1 -28.68 50.52 9.23
C MET A 1 -27.30 50.07 9.66
N ASN A 2 -26.51 50.93 10.31
CA ASN A 2 -25.23 50.54 10.89
C ASN A 2 -25.51 50.02 12.29
N ILE A 3 -25.29 48.73 12.54
CA ILE A 3 -25.47 48.14 13.86
C ILE A 3 -24.08 48.09 14.48
N ASP A 4 -23.78 49.10 15.28
CA ASP A 4 -22.57 49.14 16.09
C ASP A 4 -22.92 48.76 17.53
N ALA A 5 -22.22 47.76 18.07
CA ALA A 5 -22.34 47.24 19.45
C ALA A 5 -23.68 46.63 19.92
N SER A 6 -24.70 46.45 19.06
CA SER A 6 -25.97 45.79 19.42
C SER A 6 -26.11 44.40 18.83
N ASN A 7 -26.67 43.45 19.58
CA ASN A 7 -26.99 42.12 19.06
C ASN A 7 -28.14 42.22 18.05
N LEU A 8 -27.84 41.92 16.78
CA LEU A 8 -28.87 41.68 15.76
C LEU A 8 -29.38 40.25 15.90
N SER A 9 -30.59 40.08 16.46
CA SER A 9 -31.24 38.78 16.59
C SER A 9 -32.34 38.63 15.55
N PHE A 10 -32.25 37.58 14.73
CA PHE A 10 -33.32 37.15 13.85
C PHE A 10 -33.88 35.83 14.37
N THR A 11 -35.15 35.81 14.74
CA THR A 11 -35.88 34.62 15.17
C THR A 11 -37.04 34.38 14.21
N SER A 12 -37.16 33.20 13.61
CA SER A 12 -38.33 32.83 12.80
C SER A 12 -39.25 31.90 13.60
N ASN A 13 -40.53 32.29 13.71
CA ASN A 13 -41.51 31.57 14.52
C ASN A 13 -42.19 30.42 13.73
N GLY A 14 -41.39 29.58 13.06
CA GLY A 14 -41.79 28.21 12.69
C GLY A 14 -42.73 27.99 11.50
N GLY A 15 -42.60 28.67 10.35
CA GLY A 15 -43.49 28.39 9.20
C GLY A 15 -42.90 28.44 7.79
N ALA A 16 -41.89 29.27 7.52
CA ALA A 16 -41.23 29.32 6.22
C ALA A 16 -39.80 29.87 6.40
N SER A 17 -38.85 29.32 5.67
CA SER A 17 -37.44 29.71 5.68
C SER A 17 -37.29 31.23 5.55
N THR A 18 -36.88 31.92 6.63
CA THR A 18 -36.33 33.27 6.52
C THR A 18 -34.92 33.14 5.96
N THR A 19 -34.77 33.29 4.65
CA THR A 19 -33.45 33.39 4.03
C THR A 19 -32.75 34.64 4.55
N MET A 20 -31.86 34.49 5.53
CA MET A 20 -30.93 35.56 5.89
C MET A 20 -29.84 35.61 4.82
N LEU A 21 -30.02 36.50 3.85
CA LEU A 21 -28.99 36.74 2.85
C LEU A 21 -27.92 37.66 3.45
N VAL A 22 -26.86 37.08 4.01
CA VAL A 22 -25.68 37.81 4.43
C VAL A 22 -24.68 37.80 3.28
N THR A 23 -24.76 38.80 2.41
CA THR A 23 -23.75 39.00 1.37
C THR A 23 -22.63 39.87 1.93
N GLY A 24 -21.42 39.36 1.87
CA GLY A 24 -20.24 40.23 1.92
C GLY A 24 -20.10 40.99 0.60
N GLY A 25 -19.64 42.24 0.63
CA GLY A 25 -19.08 42.88 -0.56
C GLY A 25 -17.81 42.13 -1.05
N ALA A 26 -17.20 42.58 -2.15
CA ALA A 26 -16.07 41.89 -2.83
C ALA A 26 -14.89 41.48 -1.92
N ASN A 27 -14.76 42.05 -0.72
CA ASN A 27 -13.71 41.75 0.27
C ASN A 27 -14.26 41.50 1.70
N SER A 28 -15.53 41.13 1.89
CA SER A 28 -16.11 40.99 3.23
C SER A 28 -16.35 39.52 3.57
N GLY A 29 -15.47 38.95 4.40
CA GLY A 29 -15.68 37.63 4.98
C GLY A 29 -16.77 37.69 6.06
N VAL A 30 -17.78 36.82 5.95
CA VAL A 30 -18.74 36.62 7.05
C VAL A 30 -18.07 35.70 8.07
N ALA A 31 -17.55 36.27 9.16
CA ALA A 31 -17.00 35.49 10.26
C ALA A 31 -18.14 34.96 11.13
N MET A 32 -18.47 33.68 10.98
CA MET A 32 -19.40 33.00 11.88
C MET A 32 -18.59 32.29 12.96
N THR A 33 -18.63 32.82 14.18
CA THR A 33 -17.97 32.24 15.34
C THR A 33 -19.04 31.86 16.37
N THR A 34 -18.83 30.76 17.08
CA THR A 34 -19.62 30.44 18.26
C THR A 34 -18.91 30.99 19.48
N ALA A 35 -19.66 31.60 20.40
CA ALA A 35 -19.12 31.97 21.70
C ALA A 35 -18.94 30.68 22.53
N GLY A 36 -17.70 30.29 22.84
CA GLY A 36 -17.39 29.10 23.65
C GLY A 36 -17.55 27.78 22.88
N ALA A 37 -18.13 26.76 23.53
CA ALA A 37 -18.29 25.40 22.99
C ALA A 37 -19.49 25.22 22.04
N GLY A 38 -20.06 26.32 21.52
CA GLY A 38 -21.22 26.25 20.63
C GLY A 38 -20.89 25.59 19.29
N THR A 39 -21.88 24.93 18.68
CA THR A 39 -21.75 24.27 17.38
C THR A 39 -22.46 25.05 16.28
N ILE A 40 -21.89 25.09 15.07
CA ILE A 40 -22.58 25.50 13.85
C ILE A 40 -23.03 24.24 13.13
N THR A 41 -24.33 24.07 12.95
CA THR A 41 -24.90 22.88 12.29
C THR A 41 -25.48 23.26 10.93
N MET A 42 -25.07 22.54 9.90
CA MET A 42 -25.65 22.63 8.55
C MET A 42 -26.39 21.33 8.27
N THR A 43 -27.73 21.38 8.17
CA THR A 43 -28.58 20.18 8.01
C THR A 43 -28.97 19.90 6.56
N GLY A 44 -28.66 20.82 5.64
CA GLY A 44 -28.90 20.68 4.20
C GLY A 44 -27.61 20.56 3.39
N PRO A 45 -27.72 20.33 2.07
CA PRO A 45 -26.57 20.39 1.17
C PRO A 45 -25.85 21.73 1.30
N THR A 46 -24.53 21.69 1.25
CA THR A 46 -23.68 22.88 1.32
C THR A 46 -22.69 22.82 0.18
N ASP A 47 -22.73 23.83 -0.69
CA ASP A 47 -21.75 24.02 -1.75
C ASP A 47 -20.74 25.06 -1.31
N VAL A 48 -19.45 24.69 -1.29
CA VAL A 48 -18.35 25.62 -1.03
C VAL A 48 -17.52 25.73 -2.30
N THR A 49 -17.39 26.94 -2.82
CA THR A 49 -16.63 27.22 -4.05
C THR A 49 -15.34 27.95 -3.72
N GLY A 50 -14.29 27.66 -4.50
CA GLY A 50 -12.95 28.21 -4.28
C GLY A 50 -12.11 27.43 -3.27
N ALA A 51 -10.95 27.99 -2.92
CA ALA A 51 -10.01 27.36 -2.00
C ALA A 51 -10.63 27.30 -0.59
N THR A 52 -10.68 26.10 -0.02
CA THR A 52 -11.20 25.85 1.32
C THR A 52 -10.09 25.28 2.18
N THR A 53 -9.95 25.79 3.39
CA THR A 53 -9.03 25.25 4.40
C THR A 53 -9.83 24.85 5.62
N ILE A 54 -9.47 23.73 6.24
CA ILE A 54 -10.18 23.19 7.40
C ILE A 54 -9.14 22.91 8.49
N ASN A 55 -9.35 23.52 9.66
CA ASN A 55 -8.57 23.24 10.87
C ASN A 55 -7.04 23.35 10.66
N THR A 56 -6.57 24.38 9.95
CA THR A 56 -5.14 24.54 9.61
C THR A 56 -4.24 24.90 10.78
N THR A 57 -4.80 25.50 11.84
CA THR A 57 -4.06 25.92 13.05
C THR A 57 -4.63 25.35 14.35
N GLY A 58 -5.77 24.67 14.30
CA GLY A 58 -6.37 24.06 15.47
C GLY A 58 -5.70 22.73 15.81
N THR A 59 -5.74 22.38 17.09
CA THR A 59 -5.17 21.12 17.63
C THR A 59 -6.21 20.03 17.81
N ALA A 60 -7.49 20.35 17.63
CA ALA A 60 -8.58 19.39 17.68
C ALA A 60 -8.55 18.48 16.45
N ASN A 61 -9.16 17.30 16.57
CA ASN A 61 -9.27 16.38 15.44
C ASN A 61 -10.29 16.92 14.41
N THR A 62 -9.99 16.73 13.12
CA THR A 62 -10.97 16.92 12.03
C THR A 62 -11.55 15.57 11.66
N THR A 63 -12.87 15.41 11.74
CA THR A 63 -13.57 14.25 11.18
C THR A 63 -14.29 14.66 9.91
N LEU A 64 -13.88 14.09 8.78
CA LEU A 64 -14.55 14.27 7.49
C LEU A 64 -15.19 12.95 7.08
N GLY A 65 -16.49 12.96 6.82
CA GLY A 65 -17.17 11.84 6.20
C GLY A 65 -18.64 11.74 6.55
N ASN A 66 -19.21 10.59 6.25
CA ASN A 66 -20.57 10.23 6.64
C ASN A 66 -20.51 9.04 7.62
N THR A 67 -21.32 9.09 8.67
CA THR A 67 -21.50 7.99 9.64
C THR A 67 -22.93 7.44 9.62
N GLY A 68 -23.74 7.88 8.65
CA GLY A 68 -25.12 7.46 8.50
C GLY A 68 -25.24 6.01 7.99
N VAL A 69 -26.38 5.38 8.28
CA VAL A 69 -26.73 4.07 7.72
C VAL A 69 -27.18 4.21 6.25
N GLY A 70 -26.72 3.32 5.37
CA GLY A 70 -27.10 3.30 3.95
C GLY A 70 -25.90 3.31 2.99
N ALA A 71 -26.18 3.41 1.68
CA ALA A 71 -25.16 3.53 0.65
C ALA A 71 -24.66 4.98 0.54
N THR A 72 -23.90 5.43 1.53
CA THR A 72 -23.31 6.76 1.57
C THR A 72 -21.83 6.70 1.16
N THR A 73 -21.36 7.69 0.42
CA THR A 73 -19.98 7.75 -0.08
C THR A 73 -19.30 9.05 0.35
N VAL A 74 -17.98 8.97 0.54
CA VAL A 74 -17.11 10.15 0.61
C VAL A 74 -16.24 10.08 -0.62
N THR A 75 -16.40 11.07 -1.50
CA THR A 75 -15.62 11.16 -2.73
C THR A 75 -14.56 12.23 -2.54
N LEU A 76 -13.30 11.85 -2.71
CA LEU A 76 -12.18 12.77 -2.81
C LEU A 76 -11.68 12.69 -4.25
N ASN A 77 -11.74 13.81 -4.95
CA ASN A 77 -11.28 13.91 -6.34
C ASN A 77 -10.16 14.93 -6.42
N ALA A 78 -9.13 14.60 -7.17
CA ALA A 78 -8.17 15.56 -7.66
C ALA A 78 -8.46 15.90 -9.14
N GLY A 79 -7.92 17.00 -9.63
CA GLY A 79 -8.00 17.34 -11.05
C GLY A 79 -7.26 16.33 -11.93
N THR A 80 -7.38 16.46 -13.25
CA THR A 80 -6.73 15.56 -14.22
C THR A 80 -5.21 15.50 -14.10
N THR A 81 -4.60 16.52 -13.49
CA THR A 81 -3.17 16.64 -13.23
C THR A 81 -2.86 16.82 -11.74
N GLY A 82 -3.84 16.58 -10.86
CA GLY A 82 -3.70 16.79 -9.42
C GLY A 82 -3.62 15.47 -8.66
N ASP A 83 -3.13 15.55 -7.42
CA ASP A 83 -2.98 14.40 -6.52
C ASP A 83 -3.83 14.54 -5.25
N ILE A 84 -4.19 13.41 -4.66
CA ILE A 84 -4.63 13.35 -3.26
C ILE A 84 -3.38 13.11 -2.41
N VAL A 85 -2.96 14.12 -1.65
CA VAL A 85 -1.75 14.04 -0.82
C VAL A 85 -2.14 13.77 0.64
N LEU A 86 -1.66 12.66 1.20
CA LEU A 86 -1.78 12.33 2.62
C LEU A 86 -0.50 12.75 3.35
N GLY A 87 -0.52 13.91 4.00
CA GLY A 87 0.61 14.44 4.77
C GLY A 87 0.60 13.99 6.22
N GLY A 88 1.78 13.88 6.84
CA GLY A 88 1.93 13.61 8.27
C GLY A 88 1.48 12.21 8.72
N VAL A 89 1.47 11.24 7.81
CA VAL A 89 1.15 9.83 8.13
C VAL A 89 2.37 9.18 8.78
N ASP A 90 2.18 8.54 9.92
CA ASP A 90 3.24 7.83 10.64
C ASP A 90 3.77 6.62 9.84
N ALA A 91 5.07 6.35 9.99
CA ALA A 91 5.69 5.18 9.39
C ALA A 91 5.24 3.90 10.11
N ASP A 92 4.72 2.94 9.34
CA ASP A 92 4.36 1.61 9.84
C ASP A 92 5.47 0.60 9.52
N ALA A 93 6.14 0.09 10.56
CA ALA A 93 7.21 -0.89 10.43
C ALA A 93 6.71 -2.32 10.20
N ALA A 94 5.42 -2.60 10.44
CA ALA A 94 4.85 -3.94 10.32
C ALA A 94 3.44 -3.89 9.71
N PRO A 95 3.34 -3.44 8.44
CA PRO A 95 2.05 -3.28 7.80
C PRO A 95 1.31 -4.61 7.73
N THR A 96 0.01 -4.59 8.00
CA THR A 96 -0.85 -5.77 7.95
C THR A 96 -1.78 -5.77 6.75
N GLU A 97 -1.93 -4.62 6.09
CA GLU A 97 -2.94 -4.40 5.06
C GLU A 97 -2.45 -3.45 3.96
N PHE A 98 -3.03 -3.64 2.78
CA PHE A 98 -2.98 -2.69 1.67
C PHE A 98 -4.33 -2.01 1.49
N LEU A 99 -4.28 -0.76 1.04
CA LEU A 99 -5.40 -0.11 0.38
C LEU A 99 -5.32 -0.41 -1.11
N THR A 100 -6.36 -1.04 -1.65
CA THR A 100 -6.47 -1.38 -3.07
C THR A 100 -7.63 -0.63 -3.71
N ILE A 101 -7.58 -0.43 -5.01
CA ILE A 101 -8.63 0.23 -5.78
C ILE A 101 -9.34 -0.82 -6.63
N THR A 102 -10.66 -0.88 -6.55
CA THR A 102 -11.47 -1.74 -7.41
C THR A 102 -11.66 -1.12 -8.79
N ALA A 103 -12.14 -1.90 -9.76
CA ALA A 103 -12.48 -1.39 -11.09
C ALA A 103 -13.50 -0.24 -11.10
N GLY A 104 -14.30 -0.10 -10.02
CA GLY A 104 -15.22 1.02 -9.84
C GLY A 104 -14.68 2.15 -8.97
N ASN A 105 -13.35 2.27 -8.83
CA ASN A 105 -12.66 3.32 -8.06
C ASN A 105 -12.98 3.35 -6.57
N GLN A 106 -13.37 2.22 -5.97
CA GLN A 106 -13.54 2.16 -4.51
C GLN A 106 -12.24 1.73 -3.85
N VAL A 107 -11.86 2.42 -2.79
CA VAL A 107 -10.76 1.99 -1.91
C VAL A 107 -11.26 0.84 -1.02
N ARG A 108 -10.49 -0.25 -0.96
CA ARG A 108 -10.76 -1.43 -0.13
C ARG A 108 -9.53 -1.80 0.68
N ARG A 109 -9.74 -2.45 1.82
CA ARG A 109 -8.66 -3.05 2.61
C ARG A 109 -8.43 -4.48 2.14
N SER A 110 -7.17 -4.86 1.97
CA SER A 110 -6.75 -6.22 1.68
C SER A 110 -5.67 -6.64 2.66
N SER A 111 -5.80 -7.80 3.30
CA SER A 111 -4.77 -8.29 4.23
C SER A 111 -3.52 -8.71 3.47
N MET A 112 -2.33 -8.26 3.93
CA MET A 112 -1.06 -8.62 3.29
C MET A 112 -0.78 -10.13 3.38
N SER A 113 -1.07 -10.76 4.52
CA SER A 113 -0.91 -12.22 4.65
C SER A 113 -1.85 -13.01 3.74
N GLY A 114 -3.06 -12.50 3.49
CA GLY A 114 -4.01 -13.07 2.54
C GLY A 114 -3.55 -13.05 1.08
N THR A 115 -2.50 -12.28 0.76
CA THR A 115 -1.94 -12.23 -0.60
C THR A 115 -0.68 -13.09 -0.78
N ALA A 116 -0.18 -13.73 0.28
CA ALA A 116 0.93 -14.67 0.19
C ALA A 116 0.41 -16.08 -0.12
N LEU A 117 0.84 -16.66 -1.24
CA LEU A 117 0.46 -18.02 -1.66
C LEU A 117 1.62 -18.64 -2.44
N GLU A 118 1.56 -19.95 -2.69
CA GLU A 118 2.42 -20.64 -3.66
C GLU A 118 3.91 -20.42 -3.34
N GLY A 119 4.37 -20.94 -2.20
CA GLY A 119 5.76 -20.84 -1.78
C GLY A 119 6.17 -19.50 -1.15
N LEU A 120 5.25 -18.55 -0.98
CA LEU A 120 5.48 -17.30 -0.25
C LEU A 120 4.72 -17.26 1.09
N VAL A 121 5.32 -16.63 2.10
CA VAL A 121 4.68 -16.31 3.39
C VAL A 121 4.91 -14.83 3.71
N PHE A 122 3.89 -14.15 4.24
CA PHE A 122 4.05 -12.82 4.83
C PHE A 122 4.29 -12.93 6.34
N SER A 123 5.39 -12.37 6.82
CA SER A 123 5.71 -12.36 8.26
C SER A 123 6.62 -11.20 8.63
N ALA A 124 6.27 -10.51 9.72
CA ALA A 124 6.97 -9.33 10.24
C ALA A 124 7.17 -8.23 9.18
N GLY A 125 6.08 -7.84 8.49
CA GLY A 125 6.09 -6.74 7.53
C GLY A 125 6.67 -7.08 6.14
N ALA A 126 7.07 -8.34 5.88
CA ALA A 126 7.73 -8.72 4.63
C ALA A 126 7.22 -10.05 4.06
N TYR A 127 7.24 -10.15 2.73
CA TYR A 127 7.10 -11.43 2.02
C TYR A 127 8.44 -12.19 2.06
N ARG A 128 8.35 -13.49 2.29
CA ARG A 128 9.47 -14.42 2.42
C ARG A 128 9.23 -15.63 1.52
N LEU A 129 10.31 -16.15 0.94
CA LEU A 129 10.31 -17.43 0.26
C LEU A 129 10.27 -18.56 1.29
N GLY A 130 9.29 -19.43 1.19
CA GLY A 130 9.02 -20.52 2.14
C GLY A 130 8.40 -20.05 3.46
N GLY A 131 7.85 -21.00 4.21
CA GLY A 131 7.34 -20.78 5.55
C GLY A 131 8.24 -21.36 6.64
N THR A 132 7.81 -21.20 7.90
CA THR A 132 8.53 -21.73 9.08
C THR A 132 8.44 -23.25 9.22
N THR A 133 7.60 -23.91 8.42
CA THR A 133 7.48 -25.36 8.34
C THR A 133 7.58 -25.80 6.88
N ASN A 134 7.97 -27.05 6.65
CA ASN A 134 8.12 -27.65 5.33
C ASN A 134 6.80 -27.89 4.58
N VAL A 135 5.65 -27.63 5.22
CA VAL A 135 4.30 -27.76 4.63
C VAL A 135 3.56 -26.44 4.54
N ALA A 136 4.18 -25.33 4.98
CA ALA A 136 3.54 -24.01 4.93
C ALA A 136 3.50 -23.47 3.49
N ASN A 137 2.30 -23.06 3.04
CA ASN A 137 2.03 -22.48 1.72
C ASN A 137 2.70 -23.24 0.56
N PRO A 138 2.37 -24.53 0.35
CA PRO A 138 2.94 -25.31 -0.74
C PRO A 138 2.48 -24.74 -2.09
N PHE A 139 3.16 -25.16 -3.17
CA PHE A 139 2.62 -24.92 -4.49
C PHE A 139 1.33 -25.72 -4.69
N LEU A 140 0.24 -25.05 -5.03
CA LEU A 140 -1.05 -25.67 -5.35
C LEU A 140 -1.13 -26.08 -6.81
N THR A 141 -0.23 -25.53 -7.63
CA THR A 141 -0.19 -25.66 -9.07
C THR A 141 1.26 -25.48 -9.55
N SER A 142 1.63 -26.06 -10.69
CA SER A 142 2.97 -25.86 -11.26
C SER A 142 3.29 -24.37 -11.44
N ARG A 143 4.50 -23.98 -11.06
CA ARG A 143 5.04 -22.63 -11.21
C ARG A 143 6.26 -22.67 -12.11
N PHE A 144 6.44 -21.62 -12.90
CA PHE A 144 7.56 -21.49 -13.83
C PHE A 144 8.31 -20.20 -13.50
N VAL A 145 9.62 -20.29 -13.35
CA VAL A 145 10.51 -19.13 -13.20
C VAL A 145 11.29 -18.98 -14.49
N ASN A 146 11.06 -17.89 -15.22
CA ASN A 146 11.82 -17.57 -16.43
C ASN A 146 13.03 -16.73 -16.05
N ILE A 147 14.23 -17.31 -16.17
CA ILE A 147 15.51 -16.63 -15.87
C ILE A 147 16.17 -16.04 -17.12
N ASP A 148 15.65 -16.30 -18.32
CA ASP A 148 16.19 -15.84 -19.62
C ASP A 148 17.72 -16.01 -19.74
N ALA A 149 18.47 -14.96 -20.08
CA ALA A 149 19.93 -14.94 -20.12
C ALA A 149 20.58 -14.65 -18.76
N SER A 150 19.79 -14.48 -17.70
CA SER A 150 20.26 -14.17 -16.35
C SER A 150 20.51 -15.43 -15.53
N ASN A 151 21.25 -15.27 -14.44
CA ASN A 151 21.53 -16.34 -13.49
C ASN A 151 20.62 -16.23 -12.27
N LEU A 152 20.15 -17.38 -11.76
CA LEU A 152 19.51 -17.49 -10.46
C LEU A 152 20.47 -18.16 -9.48
N SER A 153 21.00 -17.39 -8.53
CA SER A 153 21.90 -17.88 -7.50
C SER A 153 21.19 -18.01 -6.16
N PHE A 154 21.39 -19.15 -5.51
CA PHE A 154 21.13 -19.33 -4.09
C PHE A 154 22.46 -19.20 -3.36
N THR A 155 22.53 -18.25 -2.43
CA THR A 155 23.76 -17.93 -1.72
C THR A 155 23.58 -18.12 -0.21
N SER A 156 24.70 -18.23 0.49
CA SER A 156 24.78 -18.32 1.95
C SER A 156 25.91 -17.41 2.46
N ASN A 157 26.04 -17.32 3.79
CA ASN A 157 27.09 -16.52 4.44
C ASN A 157 27.14 -15.06 3.96
N GLY A 158 26.00 -14.37 4.00
CA GLY A 158 25.89 -12.97 3.56
C GLY A 158 26.17 -12.76 2.06
N GLY A 159 26.07 -13.81 1.24
CA GLY A 159 26.32 -13.75 -0.20
C GLY A 159 27.71 -14.22 -0.63
N ALA A 160 28.61 -14.54 0.31
CA ALA A 160 29.98 -14.93 0.00
C ALA A 160 30.11 -16.35 -0.62
N SER A 161 29.06 -17.17 -0.55
CA SER A 161 29.09 -18.53 -1.09
C SER A 161 27.85 -18.85 -1.90
N THR A 162 28.03 -19.22 -3.16
CA THR A 162 26.96 -19.67 -4.05
C THR A 162 26.79 -21.17 -3.94
N THR A 163 25.72 -21.62 -3.28
CA THR A 163 25.45 -23.04 -3.05
C THR A 163 24.76 -23.70 -4.25
N MET A 164 23.94 -22.93 -4.97
CA MET A 164 23.35 -23.35 -6.24
C MET A 164 23.32 -22.17 -7.20
N LEU A 165 23.67 -22.42 -8.46
CA LEU A 165 23.61 -21.46 -9.55
C LEU A 165 22.89 -22.12 -10.71
N VAL A 166 21.77 -21.54 -11.13
CA VAL A 166 21.13 -21.84 -12.40
C VAL A 166 21.62 -20.80 -13.39
N THR A 167 22.40 -21.22 -14.38
CA THR A 167 22.93 -20.34 -15.42
C THR A 167 21.94 -20.27 -16.58
N GLY A 168 21.54 -19.06 -16.96
CA GLY A 168 20.66 -18.81 -18.10
C GLY A 168 21.41 -18.73 -19.45
N GLY A 169 20.66 -18.46 -20.52
CA GLY A 169 21.18 -18.26 -21.88
C GLY A 169 21.46 -19.55 -22.67
N ALA A 170 22.24 -19.42 -23.74
CA ALA A 170 22.46 -20.50 -24.72
C ALA A 170 23.12 -21.76 -24.14
N ASN A 171 23.89 -21.61 -23.05
CA ASN A 171 24.50 -22.71 -22.30
C ASN A 171 23.83 -22.79 -20.93
N SER A 172 22.59 -23.28 -20.89
CA SER A 172 21.83 -23.45 -19.65
C SER A 172 22.32 -24.67 -18.86
N GLY A 173 22.48 -24.51 -17.54
CA GLY A 173 22.92 -25.59 -16.66
C GLY A 173 22.71 -25.27 -15.19
N VAL A 174 22.74 -26.30 -14.34
CA VAL A 174 22.71 -26.15 -12.88
C VAL A 174 24.09 -26.51 -12.34
N ALA A 175 24.77 -25.55 -11.74
CA ALA A 175 25.95 -25.78 -10.93
C ALA A 175 25.52 -25.85 -9.46
N MET A 176 25.84 -26.96 -8.80
CA MET A 176 25.71 -27.10 -7.36
C MET A 176 27.11 -27.12 -6.77
N THR A 177 27.39 -26.25 -5.81
CA THR A 177 28.70 -26.13 -5.18
C THR A 177 28.51 -26.23 -3.68
N THR A 178 29.26 -27.09 -3.03
CA THR A 178 29.26 -27.17 -1.57
C THR A 178 30.05 -25.98 -1.02
N ALA A 179 29.38 -25.09 -0.30
CA ALA A 179 30.08 -24.07 0.47
C ALA A 179 30.80 -24.76 1.65
N GLY A 180 32.13 -24.69 1.73
CA GLY A 180 32.93 -25.34 2.79
C GLY A 180 33.14 -26.84 2.58
N THR A 181 33.20 -27.62 3.66
CA THR A 181 33.48 -29.08 3.65
C THR A 181 32.27 -29.96 3.31
N GLY A 182 31.18 -29.35 2.80
CA GLY A 182 29.99 -30.10 2.41
C GLY A 182 30.27 -31.06 1.25
N THR A 183 29.42 -32.06 1.09
CA THR A 183 29.46 -33.00 -0.04
C THR A 183 28.18 -32.89 -0.86
N ILE A 184 28.27 -33.05 -2.18
CA ILE A 184 27.08 -33.26 -3.02
C ILE A 184 26.71 -34.74 -2.90
N GLY A 185 25.70 -35.04 -2.09
CA GLY A 185 25.17 -36.39 -1.95
C GLY A 185 24.25 -36.72 -3.12
N LEU A 186 24.66 -37.66 -3.98
CA LEU A 186 23.80 -38.25 -5.00
C LEU A 186 23.38 -39.63 -4.52
N THR A 187 22.17 -39.75 -3.97
CA THR A 187 21.63 -41.01 -3.43
C THR A 187 20.57 -41.61 -4.36
N GLY A 188 20.57 -42.94 -4.52
CA GLY A 188 19.70 -43.66 -5.45
C GLY A 188 20.37 -43.97 -6.80
N PRO A 189 19.67 -44.58 -7.76
CA PRO A 189 20.20 -44.82 -9.10
C PRO A 189 20.49 -43.49 -9.80
N THR A 190 21.75 -43.23 -10.14
CA THR A 190 22.19 -41.98 -10.77
C THR A 190 22.86 -42.24 -12.11
N ASN A 191 22.56 -41.43 -13.12
CA ASN A 191 23.29 -41.39 -14.38
C ASN A 191 24.21 -40.17 -14.41
N VAL A 192 25.47 -40.34 -14.00
CA VAL A 192 26.50 -39.28 -14.06
C VAL A 192 27.32 -39.45 -15.34
N ASN A 193 27.15 -38.54 -16.30
CA ASN A 193 27.93 -38.55 -17.53
C ASN A 193 29.16 -37.65 -17.39
N THR A 194 30.33 -38.24 -17.17
CA THR A 194 31.61 -37.51 -17.12
C THR A 194 32.33 -37.59 -18.46
N GLN A 195 32.73 -36.47 -19.06
CA GLN A 195 33.69 -36.50 -20.17
C GLN A 195 35.10 -36.82 -19.65
N ARG A 196 35.63 -38.01 -19.95
CA ARG A 196 37.04 -38.34 -19.67
C ARG A 196 37.96 -37.59 -20.64
N ARG A 197 38.89 -36.79 -20.12
CA ARG A 197 40.08 -36.37 -20.89
C ARG A 197 41.14 -37.46 -20.74
N TYR A 198 41.45 -38.17 -21.83
CA TYR A 198 42.59 -39.07 -21.87
C TYR A 198 43.87 -38.26 -22.05
N CYS A 199 44.82 -38.38 -21.11
CA CYS A 199 46.21 -38.03 -21.39
C CYS A 199 46.81 -39.17 -22.21
N GLN A 200 47.04 -38.96 -23.50
CA GLN A 200 47.84 -39.89 -24.28
C GLN A 200 49.31 -39.71 -23.88
N HIS A 201 49.84 -40.62 -23.08
CA HIS A 201 51.28 -40.78 -22.99
C HIS A 201 51.76 -41.41 -24.30
N ASN A 202 52.30 -40.58 -25.18
CA ASN A 202 53.17 -41.02 -26.25
C ASN A 202 54.51 -41.39 -25.64
N ASP A 203 54.59 -42.62 -25.12
CA ASP A 203 55.87 -43.25 -24.90
C ASP A 203 56.34 -43.84 -26.24
N ARG A 204 57.57 -43.46 -26.59
CA ARG A 204 58.23 -43.66 -27.89
C ARG A 204 58.52 -45.12 -28.21
#